data_AF-A0A8C8E874-F1
#
_entry.id   AF-A0A8C8E874-F1
#
_cell.length_a   1.000
_cell.length_b   1.000
_cell.length_c   1.000
_cell.angle_alpha   90.00
_cell.angle_beta   90.00
_cell.angle_gamma   90.00
#
_symmetry.space_group_name_H-M   'P 1'
#
loop_
_entity.id
_entity.type
_entity.pdbx_description
1 polymer ?
#
loop_
_entity_poly.entity_id
_entity_poly.type
_entity_poly.pdbx_seq_one_letter_code
_entity_poly.pdbx_strand_id
1 'polypeptide(L)' 'LSPAPLSPQYEDAFTARRLQNWSVPRPGRQRPSLREGSTQIVADDRGHLLPTVPRSQVSDPH' A
#
# COMPACT_ATOMS: atom_id res chain seq x y z
N LEU A 1 -13.92 -7.72 -10.29
CA LEU A 1 -12.59 -8.04 -10.86
C LEU A 1 -11.55 -7.36 -9.98
N SER A 2 -10.92 -8.08 -9.05
CA SER A 2 -9.79 -7.51 -8.27
C SER A 2 -8.59 -7.32 -9.20
N PRO A 3 -7.79 -6.24 -9.07
CA PRO A 3 -6.50 -6.21 -9.73
C PRO A 3 -5.66 -7.29 -9.06
N ALA A 4 -5.35 -8.34 -9.81
CA ALA A 4 -4.35 -9.31 -9.39
C ALA A 4 -3.02 -8.56 -9.17
N PRO A 5 -2.19 -9.00 -8.21
CA PRO A 5 -0.80 -8.55 -8.17
C PRO A 5 -0.17 -8.77 -9.54
N LEU A 6 0.79 -7.92 -9.92
CA LEU A 6 1.60 -8.16 -11.11
C LEU A 6 2.07 -9.62 -11.07
N SER A 7 1.76 -10.38 -12.12
CA SER A 7 2.19 -11.77 -12.18
C SER A 7 3.72 -11.81 -12.09
N PRO A 8 4.33 -12.90 -11.58
CA PRO A 8 5.79 -13.04 -11.54
C PRO A 8 6.46 -12.79 -12.90
N GLN A 9 5.70 -12.93 -13.98
CA GLN A 9 6.12 -12.68 -15.37
C GLN A 9 6.35 -11.19 -15.65
N TYR A 10 5.73 -10.27 -14.90
CA TYR A 10 5.87 -8.82 -15.06
C TYR A 10 6.80 -8.17 -14.03
N GLU A 11 7.11 -8.84 -12.92
CA GLU A 11 7.93 -8.28 -11.83
C GLU A 11 9.26 -7.66 -12.31
N ASP A 12 9.92 -8.32 -13.26
CA ASP A 12 11.19 -7.87 -13.84
C ASP A 12 11.07 -6.48 -14.51
N ALA A 13 9.97 -6.21 -15.22
CA ALA A 13 9.70 -4.93 -15.89
C ALA A 13 9.54 -3.75 -14.91
N PHE A 14 9.08 -4.02 -13.68
CA PHE A 14 8.83 -3.00 -12.66
C PHE A 14 9.96 -2.88 -11.63
N THR A 15 11.11 -3.50 -11.89
CA THR A 15 12.32 -3.27 -11.08
C THR A 15 12.75 -1.80 -11.16
N ALA A 16 13.26 -1.25 -10.05
CA ALA A 16 13.70 0.14 -9.98
C ALA A 16 14.70 0.50 -11.09
N ARG A 17 15.58 -0.44 -11.47
CA ARG A 17 16.52 -0.31 -12.59
C ARG A 17 15.80 -0.11 -13.93
N ARG A 18 14.75 -0.89 -14.21
CA ARG A 18 13.99 -0.78 -15.47
C ARG A 18 13.07 0.43 -15.52
N LEU A 19 12.63 0.92 -14.36
CA LEU A 19 11.90 2.19 -14.22
C LEU A 19 12.81 3.42 -14.28
N GLN A 20 14.12 3.25 -14.52
CA GLN A 20 15.10 4.35 -14.55
C GLN A 20 15.05 5.18 -13.26
N ASN A 21 14.86 4.53 -12.11
CA ASN A 21 14.97 5.19 -10.82
C ASN A 21 16.44 5.50 -10.54
N TRP A 22 16.81 6.78 -10.55
CA TRP A 22 18.18 7.26 -10.32
C TRP A 22 18.53 7.45 -8.83
N SER A 23 17.63 7.07 -7.92
CA SER A 23 17.83 7.13 -6.46
C SER A 23 17.94 5.73 -5.85
N VAL A 24 18.35 5.64 -4.58
CA VAL A 24 18.38 4.39 -3.83
C VAL A 24 16.94 3.84 -3.72
N PRO A 25 16.64 2.65 -4.27
CA PRO A 25 15.29 2.11 -4.20
C PRO A 25 14.90 1.81 -2.75
N ARG A 26 13.68 2.19 -2.37
CA ARG A 26 13.11 1.80 -1.08
C ARG A 26 12.85 0.29 -1.08
N PRO A 27 13.00 -0.40 0.06
CA PRO A 27 12.55 -1.78 0.19
C PRO A 27 11.09 -1.90 -0.29
N GLY A 28 10.82 -2.92 -1.11
CA GLY A 28 9.48 -3.15 -1.64
C GLY A 28 8.48 -3.31 -0.50
N ARG A 29 7.28 -2.74 -0.65
CA ARG A 29 6.19 -2.98 0.30
C ARG A 29 5.88 -4.48 0.30
N GLN A 30 5.69 -5.05 1.48
CA GLN A 30 5.25 -6.45 1.59
C GLN A 30 3.95 -6.62 0.81
N ARG A 31 3.87 -7.68 -0.01
CA ARG A 31 2.68 -7.98 -0.78
C ARG A 31 1.51 -8.24 0.19
N PRO A 32 0.37 -7.54 0.02
CA PRO A 32 -0.79 -7.82 0.85
C PRO A 32 -1.25 -9.26 0.57
N SER A 33 -1.53 -10.01 1.63
CA SER A 33 -2.13 -11.33 1.52
C SER A 33 -3.59 -11.22 1.11
N LEU A 34 -4.12 -12.29 0.51
CA LEU A 34 -5.56 -12.42 0.32
C LEU A 34 -6.24 -12.35 1.70
N ARG A 35 -7.28 -11.52 1.78
CA ARG A 35 -8.11 -11.39 2.98
C ARG A 35 -9.51 -11.88 2.66
N GLU A 36 -10.08 -12.66 3.55
CA GLU A 36 -11.48 -13.07 3.48
C GLU A 36 -12.37 -12.06 4.22
N GLY A 37 -13.64 -11.98 3.82
CA GLY A 37 -14.64 -11.10 4.44
C GLY A 37 -14.80 -9.74 3.75
N SER A 38 -15.35 -8.76 4.49
CA SER A 38 -15.71 -7.43 3.98
C SER A 38 -14.92 -6.32 4.66
N THR A 39 -14.74 -5.20 3.95
CA THR A 39 -14.14 -3.98 4.50
C THR A 39 -15.11 -3.27 5.45
N GLN A 40 -14.62 -2.83 6.61
CA GLN A 40 -15.36 -1.97 7.53
C GLN A 40 -15.03 -0.51 7.29
N ILE A 41 -16.00 0.39 7.49
CA ILE A 41 -15.80 1.83 7.37
C ILE A 41 -15.05 2.33 8.62
N VAL A 42 -13.89 2.93 8.42
CA VAL A 42 -13.01 3.42 9.51
C VAL A 42 -12.96 4.95 9.60
N ALA A 43 -13.64 5.67 8.70
CA ALA A 43 -13.65 7.13 8.64
C ALA A 43 -15.07 7.68 8.45
N ASP A 44 -15.29 8.92 8.88
CA ASP A 44 -16.52 9.66 8.64
C ASP A 44 -16.61 10.21 7.19
N ASP A 45 -17.69 10.92 6.89
CA ASP A 45 -17.96 11.53 5.58
C ASP A 45 -17.02 12.69 5.23
N ARG A 46 -16.24 13.18 6.20
CA ARG A 46 -15.22 14.22 6.04
C ARG A 46 -13.82 13.65 5.90
N GLY A 47 -13.66 12.33 6.02
CA GLY A 47 -12.38 11.63 5.94
C GLY A 47 -11.61 11.57 7.27
N HIS A 48 -12.23 11.92 8.39
CA HIS A 48 -11.61 11.74 9.71
C HIS A 48 -11.79 10.31 10.21
N LEU A 49 -10.72 9.73 10.78
CA LEU A 49 -10.81 8.41 11.41
C LEU A 49 -11.81 8.43 12.56
N LEU A 50 -12.62 7.37 12.66
CA LEU A 50 -13.53 7.18 13.79
C LEU A 50 -12.73 7.18 15.10
N PRO A 51 -13.27 7.73 16.21
CA PRO A 51 -12.54 7.85 17.48
C PRO A 51 -12.00 6.52 18.04
N THR A 52 -12.62 5.40 17.64
CA THR A 52 -12.28 4.04 18.07
C THR A 52 -11.12 3.43 17.28
N VAL A 53 -10.69 4.04 16.18
CA VAL A 53 -9.64 3.52 15.30
C VAL A 53 -8.27 3.96 15.85
N PRO A 54 -7.36 3.02 16.18
CA PRO A 54 -6.02 3.36 16.63
C PRO A 54 -5.26 4.20 15.60
N ARG A 55 -4.59 5.25 16.07
CA ARG A 55 -3.78 6.15 15.23
C ARG A 55 -2.31 5.92 15.50
N SER A 56 -1.48 6.01 14.45
CA SER A 56 -0.04 6.17 14.66
C SER A 56 0.22 7.52 15.34
N GLN A 57 1.17 7.55 16.28
CA GLN A 57 1.50 8.75 17.06
C GLN A 57 2.16 9.86 16.22
N VAL A 58 2.58 9.55 14.99
CA VAL A 58 3.35 10.46 14.14
C VAL A 58 2.86 10.32 12.70
N SER A 59 2.38 11.42 12.14
CA SER A 59 2.44 11.67 10.69
C SER A 59 3.85 12.20 10.41
N ASP A 60 4.61 11.50 9.56
CA ASP A 60 5.99 11.85 9.16
C ASP A 60 6.14 13.37 9.00
N PRO A 61 6.94 14.05 9.85
CA PRO A 61 7.29 15.44 9.64
C PRO A 61 8.52 15.51 8.72
N HIS A 62 8.43 14.91 7.53
CA HIS A 62 9.51 14.84 6.54
C HIS A 62 10.80 14.08 6.94
#